data_AF-A0A6J1W3Y6-F1
#
_entry.id   AF-A0A6J1W3Y6-F1
#
_cell.length_a   1.000
_cell.length_b   1.000
_cell.length_c   1.000
_cell.angle_alpha   90.00
_cell.angle_beta   90.00
_cell.angle_gamma   90.00
#
_symmetry.space_group_name_H-M   'P 1'
#
loop_
_entity.id
_entity.type
_entity.pdbx_description
1 polymer ?
#
loop_
_entity_poly.entity_id
_entity_poly.type
_entity_poly.pdbx_seq_one_letter_code
_entity_poly.pdbx_strand_id
1 'polypeptide(L)'
;MATPLEKALDTMVVTFHKYSQKEGDQFKLNNTELKELLKQELPGFISKKDESTFQKILSNLDSNKDNQVDFKEYATFLACIAMACNDFFHGFPDKVPRQK
;
A
#
# COMPACT_ATOMS: atom_id res chain seq x y z
N MET A 1 -1.14 -16.30 -20.89
CA MET A 1 -0.60 -14.93 -20.73
C MET A 1 -1.43 -14.27 -19.65
N ALA A 2 -0.83 -13.84 -18.54
CA ALA A 2 -1.58 -13.15 -17.48
C ALA A 2 -2.04 -11.77 -17.98
N THR A 3 -3.29 -11.44 -17.70
CA THR A 3 -3.89 -10.12 -17.97
C THR A 3 -3.25 -9.04 -17.11
N PRO A 4 -3.35 -7.74 -17.48
CA PRO A 4 -2.77 -6.65 -16.71
C PRO A 4 -3.22 -6.63 -15.24
N LEU A 5 -4.48 -7.00 -14.96
CA LEU A 5 -5.01 -7.04 -13.61
C LEU A 5 -4.47 -8.23 -12.80
N GLU A 6 -4.37 -9.42 -13.42
CA GLU A 6 -3.74 -10.58 -12.79
C GLU A 6 -2.28 -10.30 -12.44
N LYS A 7 -1.54 -9.62 -13.33
CA LYS A 7 -0.16 -9.19 -13.04
C LYS A 7 -0.09 -8.17 -11.90
N ALA A 8 -1.07 -7.28 -11.76
CA ALA A 8 -1.11 -6.32 -10.67
C ALA A 8 -1.37 -7.02 -9.33
N LEU A 9 -2.27 -8.01 -9.29
CA LEU A 9 -2.51 -8.83 -8.10
C LEU A 9 -1.25 -9.65 -7.73
N ASP A 10 -0.59 -10.24 -8.72
CA ASP A 10 0.64 -11.00 -8.50
C ASP A 10 1.76 -10.07 -7.97
N THR A 11 1.91 -8.89 -8.57
CA THR A 11 2.85 -7.85 -8.08
C THR A 11 2.54 -7.44 -6.65
N MET A 12 1.26 -7.29 -6.29
CA MET A 12 0.85 -6.95 -4.94
C MET A 12 1.31 -8.02 -3.93
N VAL A 13 1.13 -9.30 -4.26
CA VAL A 13 1.54 -10.44 -3.41
C VAL A 13 3.07 -10.54 -3.31
N VAL A 14 3.76 -10.48 -4.45
CA VAL A 14 5.23 -10.59 -4.50
C VAL A 14 5.88 -9.44 -3.75
N THR A 15 5.37 -8.21 -3.91
CA THR A 15 5.86 -7.06 -3.17
C THR A 15 5.67 -7.23 -1.68
N PHE A 16 4.51 -7.68 -1.19
CA PHE A 16 4.31 -7.94 0.23
C PHE A 16 5.36 -8.93 0.78
N HIS A 17 5.50 -10.09 0.14
CA HIS A 17 6.45 -11.11 0.60
C HIS A 17 7.92 -10.70 0.47
N LYS A 18 8.27 -9.84 -0.50
CA LYS A 18 9.61 -9.28 -0.64
C LYS A 18 10.05 -8.48 0.59
N TYR A 19 9.10 -7.83 1.29
CA TYR A 19 9.41 -7.07 2.50
C TYR A 19 9.16 -7.86 3.78
N SER A 20 8.11 -8.70 3.86
CA SER A 20 7.79 -9.47 5.09
C SER A 20 8.79 -10.60 5.38
N GLN A 21 9.54 -11.06 4.38
CA GLN A 21 10.56 -12.11 4.56
C GLN A 21 11.90 -11.58 5.07
N LYS A 22 12.01 -10.28 5.39
CA LYS A 22 13.29 -9.69 5.81
C LYS A 22 13.59 -9.99 7.26
N GLU A 23 12.63 -9.79 8.16
CA GLU A 23 12.82 -9.97 9.60
C GLU A 23 11.53 -10.41 10.32
N GLY A 24 11.61 -11.54 11.04
CA GLY A 24 10.54 -11.99 11.92
C GLY A 24 9.54 -12.93 11.22
N ASP A 25 8.27 -12.51 11.16
CA ASP A 25 7.18 -13.32 10.59
C ASP A 25 7.07 -13.08 9.08
N GLN A 26 7.47 -14.09 8.30
CA GLN A 26 7.40 -14.11 6.84
C GLN A 26 6.00 -13.84 6.23
N PHE A 27 4.94 -13.87 7.03
CA PHE A 27 3.57 -13.58 6.60
C PHE A 27 3.02 -12.22 7.09
N LYS A 28 3.82 -11.45 7.82
CA LYS A 28 3.41 -10.14 8.35
C LYS A 28 4.52 -9.11 8.17
N LEU A 29 4.14 -7.86 7.97
CA LEU A 29 5.09 -6.76 7.92
C LEU A 29 5.22 -6.13 9.30
N ASN A 30 6.44 -6.08 9.82
CA ASN A 30 6.73 -5.28 10.99
C ASN A 30 6.83 -3.78 10.64
N ASN A 31 6.98 -2.93 11.65
CA ASN A 31 7.01 -1.47 11.45
C ASN A 31 8.15 -1.01 10.52
N THR A 32 9.32 -1.63 10.64
CA THR A 32 10.49 -1.32 9.81
C THR A 32 10.25 -1.73 8.35
N GLU A 33 9.74 -2.94 8.14
CA GLU A 33 9.45 -3.49 6.81
C GLU A 33 8.36 -2.70 6.09
N LEU A 34 7.27 -2.37 6.79
CA LEU A 34 6.21 -1.54 6.23
C LEU A 34 6.75 -0.16 5.85
N LYS A 35 7.55 0.47 6.72
CA LYS A 35 8.15 1.78 6.44
C LYS A 35 9.02 1.73 5.19
N GLU A 36 9.77 0.66 5.00
CA GLU A 36 10.61 0.47 3.81
C GLU A 36 9.76 0.23 2.56
N LEU A 37 8.76 -0.66 2.63
CA LEU A 37 7.82 -0.93 1.53
C LEU A 37 7.16 0.37 1.06
N LEU A 38 6.62 1.16 1.99
CA LEU A 38 5.95 2.41 1.67
C LEU A 38 6.90 3.43 1.02
N LYS A 39 8.15 3.52 1.48
CA LYS A 39 9.15 4.44 0.90
C LYS A 39 9.60 4.02 -0.50
N GLN A 40 9.78 2.72 -0.74
CA GLN A 40 10.33 2.19 -1.99
C GLN A 40 9.25 2.04 -3.07
N GLU A 41 8.11 1.47 -2.71
CA GLU A 41 7.06 1.09 -3.67
C GLU A 41 6.01 2.20 -3.82
N LEU A 42 5.83 3.06 -2.80
CA LEU A 42 4.83 4.14 -2.77
C LEU A 42 5.43 5.52 -2.42
N PRO A 43 6.56 5.95 -3.04
CA PRO A 43 7.23 7.20 -2.66
C PRO A 43 6.33 8.43 -2.78
N GLY A 44 5.44 8.47 -3.77
CA GLY A 44 4.50 9.59 -3.96
C GLY A 44 3.52 9.80 -2.80
N PHE A 45 3.20 8.74 -2.05
CA PHE A 45 2.33 8.81 -0.86
C PHE A 45 3.07 9.26 0.40
N ILE A 46 4.41 9.14 0.39
CA ILE A 46 5.26 9.18 1.57
C ILE A 46 6.25 10.35 1.55
N SER A 47 6.49 10.98 0.40
CA SER A 47 7.60 11.94 0.16
C SER A 47 7.67 13.16 1.10
N LYS A 48 6.68 13.39 1.97
CA LYS A 48 6.66 14.47 2.98
C LYS A 48 6.13 14.03 4.35
N LYS A 49 5.95 12.73 4.59
CA LYS A 49 5.29 12.24 5.81
C LYS A 49 6.32 11.97 6.90
N ASP A 50 6.16 12.66 8.03
CA ASP A 50 6.99 12.48 9.23
C ASP A 50 6.77 11.09 9.88
N GLU A 51 7.70 10.68 10.76
CA GLU A 51 7.63 9.48 11.61
C GLU A 51 6.24 9.29 12.25
N SER A 52 5.62 10.39 12.69
CA SER A 52 4.28 10.41 13.29
C SER A 52 3.18 9.96 12.32
N THR A 53 3.33 10.24 11.03
CA THR A 53 2.35 9.84 10.01
C THR A 53 2.52 8.38 9.64
N PHE A 54 3.75 7.86 9.64
CA PHE A 54 3.99 6.42 9.51
C PHE A 54 3.34 5.64 10.65
N GLN A 55 3.52 6.10 11.89
CA GLN A 55 2.87 5.47 13.05
C GLN A 55 1.34 5.51 12.93
N LYS A 56 0.76 6.64 12.47
CA LYS A 56 -0.69 6.71 12.21
C LYS A 56 -1.14 5.76 11.10
N ILE A 57 -0.38 5.64 10.01
CA ILE A 57 -0.69 4.70 8.94
C ILE A 57 -0.64 3.28 9.49
N LEU A 58 0.43 2.90 10.20
CA LEU A 58 0.56 1.58 10.81
C LEU A 58 -0.59 1.30 11.78
N SER A 59 -0.91 2.22 12.71
CA SER A 59 -2.05 2.05 13.61
C SER A 59 -3.42 2.00 12.93
N ASN A 60 -3.56 2.60 11.75
CA ASN A 60 -4.79 2.49 10.96
C ASN A 60 -4.87 1.18 10.18
N LEU A 61 -3.72 0.55 9.88
CA LEU A 61 -3.64 -0.72 9.17
C LEU A 61 -3.72 -1.91 10.10
N ASP A 62 -3.00 -1.84 11.22
CA ASP A 62 -2.98 -2.79 12.32
C ASP A 62 -4.31 -2.76 13.08
N SER A 63 -5.31 -3.40 12.50
CA SER A 63 -6.68 -3.46 13.03
C SER A 63 -6.75 -4.41 14.22
N ASN A 64 -5.88 -5.43 14.23
CA ASN A 64 -5.81 -6.43 15.29
C ASN A 64 -4.94 -5.97 16.48
N LYS A 65 -4.20 -4.86 16.35
CA LYS A 65 -3.30 -4.23 17.34
C LYS A 65 -2.15 -5.13 17.77
N ASP A 66 -1.64 -5.96 16.87
CA ASP A 66 -0.49 -6.84 17.11
C ASP A 66 0.86 -6.18 16.76
N ASN A 67 0.84 -4.90 16.34
CA ASN A 67 1.96 -4.10 15.86
C ASN A 67 2.62 -4.66 14.59
N GLN A 68 1.92 -5.50 13.86
CA GLN A 68 2.31 -6.05 12.57
C GLN A 68 1.15 -5.84 11.58
N VAL A 69 1.45 -5.95 10.29
CA VAL A 69 0.45 -5.80 9.23
C VAL A 69 0.40 -7.08 8.43
N ASP A 70 -0.71 -7.80 8.51
CA ASP A 70 -0.92 -9.00 7.71
C ASP A 70 -1.28 -8.67 6.25
N PHE A 71 -1.32 -9.69 5.40
CA PHE A 71 -1.64 -9.49 3.98
C PHE A 71 -3.05 -8.89 3.76
N LYS A 72 -4.02 -9.20 4.62
CA LYS A 72 -5.39 -8.69 4.50
C LYS A 72 -5.42 -7.19 4.82
N GLU A 73 -4.73 -6.77 5.87
CA GLU A 73 -4.58 -5.36 6.27
C GLU A 73 -3.83 -4.57 5.19
N TYR A 74 -2.77 -5.15 4.63
CA TYR A 74 -2.04 -4.59 3.49
C TYR A 74 -2.91 -4.46 2.23
N ALA A 75 -3.68 -5.49 1.86
CA ALA A 75 -4.57 -5.43 0.70
C ALA A 75 -5.67 -4.38 0.89
N THR A 76 -6.21 -4.27 2.11
CA THR A 76 -7.18 -3.23 2.48
C THR A 76 -6.57 -1.83 2.34
N PHE A 77 -5.31 -1.64 2.75
CA PHE A 77 -4.59 -0.38 2.55
C PHE A 77 -4.50 0.01 1.07
N LEU A 78 -4.07 -0.92 0.22
CA LEU A 78 -3.92 -0.67 -1.20
C LEU A 78 -5.27 -0.38 -1.87
N ALA A 79 -6.34 -1.06 -1.43
CA ALA A 79 -7.69 -0.74 -1.86
C ALA A 79 -8.07 0.70 -1.44
N CYS A 80 -7.75 1.13 -0.21
CA CYS A 80 -7.95 2.50 0.24
C CYS A 80 -7.15 3.52 -0.57
N ILE A 81 -5.90 3.23 -0.93
CA ILE A 81 -5.11 4.07 -1.82
C ILE A 81 -5.74 4.14 -3.20
N ALA A 82 -6.14 3.00 -3.77
CA ALA A 82 -6.77 2.94 -5.07
C ALA A 82 -8.08 3.74 -5.09
N MET A 83 -8.89 3.66 -4.03
CA MET A 83 -10.09 4.48 -3.85
C MET A 83 -9.74 5.96 -3.73
N ALA A 84 -8.73 6.34 -2.93
CA ALA A 84 -8.30 7.72 -2.81
C ALA A 84 -7.75 8.29 -4.13
N CYS A 85 -7.01 7.49 -4.90
CA CYS A 85 -6.59 7.84 -6.25
C CYS A 85 -7.81 8.00 -7.17
N ASN A 86 -8.77 7.07 -7.12
CA ASN A 86 -10.01 7.14 -7.90
C ASN A 86 -10.85 8.37 -7.54
N ASP A 87 -10.94 8.75 -6.27
CA ASP A 87 -11.63 9.96 -5.82
C ASP A 87 -10.88 11.22 -6.23
N PHE A 88 -9.54 11.19 -6.24
CA PHE A 88 -8.72 12.25 -6.83
C PHE A 88 -8.98 12.38 -8.34
N PHE A 89 -9.22 11.27 -9.04
CA PHE A 89 -9.64 11.27 -10.45
C PHE A 89 -11.08 11.81 -10.63
N HIS A 90 -12.00 11.56 -9.70
CA HIS A 90 -13.35 12.13 -9.72
C HIS A 90 -13.41 13.59 -9.23
N GLY A 91 -12.43 14.04 -8.46
CA GLY A 91 -12.27 15.43 -8.00
C GLY A 91 -11.74 16.39 -9.07
N PHE A 92 -11.36 15.90 -10.25
CA PHE A 92 -11.17 16.73 -11.44
C PHE A 92 -12.54 16.99 -12.08
N PRO A 93 -13.04 18.24 -12.11
CA PRO A 93 -14.23 18.55 -12.89
C PRO A 93 -13.92 18.35 -14.37
N ASP A 94 -14.41 17.25 -14.95
CA ASP A 94 -14.84 17.01 -16.36
C ASP A 94 -14.20 17.80 -17.53
N LYS A 95 -12.94 18.24 -17.44
CA LYS A 95 -12.31 19.07 -18.50
C LYS A 95 -10.96 18.60 -18.98
N VAL A 96 -10.74 17.28 -19.09
CA VAL A 96 -9.72 16.79 -20.03
C VAL A 96 -10.26 15.54 -20.76
N PRO A 97 -10.38 15.56 -22.10
CA PRO A 97 -10.82 14.38 -22.84
C PRO A 97 -9.77 13.29 -22.69
N ARG A 98 -10.17 12.16 -22.12
CA ARG A 98 -9.35 10.93 -22.11
C ARG A 98 -9.19 10.49 -23.57
N GLN A 99 -7.97 10.58 -24.09
CA GLN A 99 -7.67 9.99 -25.39
C GLN A 99 -7.84 8.46 -25.30
N LYS A 100 -8.56 7.92 -26.28
CA LYS A 100 -8.90 6.51 -26.45
C LYS A 100 -7.66 5.66 -26.70
#